data_AF-A0A842WWA3-F1
#
_entry.id   AF-A0A842WWA3-F1
#
_cell.length_a   1.000
_cell.length_b   1.000
_cell.length_c   1.000
_cell.angle_alpha   90.00
_cell.angle_beta   90.00
_cell.angle_gamma   90.00
#
_symmetry.space_group_name_H-M   'P 1'
#
loop_
_entity.id
_entity.type
_entity.pdbx_description
1 polymer ?
#
loop_
_entity_poly.entity_id
_entity_poly.type
_entity_poly.pdbx_seq_one_letter_code
_entity_poly.pdbx_strand_id
1 'polypeptide(L)'
;MRELRSFQNQVLLVKRDLKYVYYSSRSADKKADAKQLVVNTISIQRGIEELIELASKSRLARKLLKDRKAELLLKKWEKGLPKRVDDYRSKSGKLRSEHLHRFYDALSQYMETILEEITKWSEDIKTLKDIPKVPKDR
;
A
#
# COMPACT_ATOMS: atom_id res chain seq x y z
N MET A 1 -10.90 10.35 -3.27
CA MET A 1 -10.44 9.89 -4.62
C MET A 1 -9.12 10.53 -5.02
N ARG A 2 -8.94 11.83 -4.79
CA ARG A 2 -7.66 12.51 -4.99
C ARG A 2 -6.57 11.86 -4.13
N GLU A 3 -6.91 11.55 -2.89
CA GLU A 3 -6.08 10.93 -1.86
C GLU A 3 -5.61 9.54 -2.29
N LEU A 4 -6.51 8.70 -2.81
CA LEU A 4 -6.20 7.36 -3.30
C LEU A 4 -5.22 7.42 -4.49
N ARG A 5 -5.44 8.35 -5.43
CA ARG A 5 -4.52 8.57 -6.56
C ARG A 5 -3.18 9.15 -6.11
N SER A 6 -3.18 10.06 -5.14
CA SER A 6 -1.95 10.62 -4.56
C SER A 6 -1.12 9.52 -3.91
N PHE A 7 -1.78 8.66 -3.12
CA PHE A 7 -1.13 7.50 -2.52
C PHE A 7 -0.62 6.50 -3.57
N GLN A 8 -1.39 6.23 -4.63
CA GLN A 8 -0.94 5.40 -5.76
C GLN A 8 0.36 5.91 -6.37
N ASN A 9 0.47 7.22 -6.61
CA ASN A 9 1.70 7.83 -7.13
C ASN A 9 2.88 7.62 -6.19
N GLN A 10 2.68 7.77 -4.88
CA GLN A 10 3.72 7.49 -3.88
C GLN A 10 4.15 6.01 -3.89
N VAL A 11 3.21 5.08 -4.02
CA VAL A 11 3.50 3.64 -4.13
C VAL A 11 4.36 3.33 -5.35
N LEU A 12 4.12 3.99 -6.49
CA LEU A 12 4.94 3.83 -7.69
C LEU A 12 6.38 4.31 -7.48
N LEU A 13 6.57 5.44 -6.80
CA LEU A 13 7.91 5.97 -6.45
C LEU A 13 8.63 5.05 -5.46
N VAL A 14 7.94 4.61 -4.41
CA VAL A 14 8.45 3.66 -3.42
C VAL A 14 8.90 2.36 -4.08
N LYS A 15 8.09 1.81 -5.00
CA LYS A 15 8.44 0.60 -5.76
C LYS A 15 9.75 0.78 -6.52
N ARG A 16 9.93 1.92 -7.20
CA ARG A 16 11.16 2.23 -7.94
C ARG A 16 12.36 2.28 -6.99
N ASP A 17 12.21 2.93 -5.84
CA ASP A 17 13.30 3.11 -4.88
C ASP A 17 13.69 1.77 -4.22
N LEU A 18 12.74 0.90 -3.92
CA LEU A 18 13.00 -0.46 -3.41
C LEU A 18 13.64 -1.36 -4.48
N LYS A 19 13.21 -1.25 -5.75
CA LYS A 19 13.89 -1.93 -6.86
C LYS A 19 15.35 -1.50 -6.97
N TYR A 20 15.64 -0.21 -6.79
CA TYR A 20 17.01 0.28 -6.77
C TYR A 20 17.83 -0.40 -5.66
N VAL A 21 17.30 -0.52 -4.44
CA VAL A 21 17.99 -1.26 -3.34
C VAL A 21 18.21 -2.73 -3.71
N TYR A 22 17.19 -3.39 -4.28
CA TYR A 22 17.30 -4.79 -4.72
C TYR A 22 18.40 -5.00 -5.77
N TYR A 23 18.47 -4.15 -6.79
CA TYR A 23 19.44 -4.29 -7.87
C TYR A 23 20.85 -3.80 -7.49
N SER A 24 20.98 -2.90 -6.52
CA SER A 24 22.28 -2.40 -6.04
C SER A 24 22.89 -3.26 -4.92
N SER A 25 22.09 -4.10 -4.25
CA SER A 25 22.60 -4.99 -3.20
C SER A 25 23.43 -6.14 -3.75
N ARG A 26 24.64 -6.29 -3.20
CA ARG A 26 25.54 -7.44 -3.44
C ARG A 26 25.37 -8.57 -2.42
N SER A 27 24.76 -8.29 -1.27
CA SER A 27 24.49 -9.28 -0.22
C SER A 27 23.18 -10.01 -0.53
N ALA A 28 23.21 -11.35 -0.45
CA ALA A 28 22.06 -12.20 -0.70
C ALA A 28 20.90 -11.88 0.26
N ASP A 29 21.18 -11.75 1.54
CA ASP A 29 20.17 -11.47 2.58
C ASP A 29 19.50 -10.12 2.36
N LYS A 30 20.29 -9.05 2.21
CA LYS A 30 19.75 -7.71 1.91
C LYS A 30 18.92 -7.69 0.62
N LYS A 31 19.31 -8.52 -0.36
CA LYS A 31 18.60 -8.66 -1.63
C LYS A 31 17.29 -9.41 -1.44
N ALA A 32 17.24 -10.43 -0.59
CA ALA A 32 16.01 -11.14 -0.24
C ALA A 32 15.01 -10.19 0.45
N ASP A 33 15.46 -9.44 1.46
CA ASP A 33 14.64 -8.44 2.16
C ASP A 33 14.09 -7.38 1.19
N ALA A 34 14.97 -6.79 0.37
CA ALA A 34 14.56 -5.81 -0.62
C ALA A 34 13.58 -6.38 -1.66
N LYS A 35 13.76 -7.65 -2.07
CA LYS A 35 12.84 -8.33 -2.99
C LYS A 35 11.45 -8.47 -2.35
N GLN A 36 11.39 -8.88 -1.08
CA GLN A 36 10.11 -9.04 -0.40
C GLN A 36 9.38 -7.70 -0.24
N LEU A 37 10.10 -6.62 0.08
CA LEU A 37 9.52 -5.27 0.11
C LEU A 37 8.98 -4.82 -1.25
N VAL A 38 9.67 -5.16 -2.35
CA VAL A 38 9.17 -4.90 -3.71
C VAL A 38 7.88 -5.67 -3.99
N VAL A 39 7.81 -6.94 -3.58
CA VAL A 39 6.59 -7.77 -3.71
C VAL A 39 5.44 -7.15 -2.92
N ASN A 40 5.64 -6.80 -1.65
CA ASN A 40 4.63 -6.16 -0.82
C ASN A 40 4.12 -4.86 -1.45
N THR A 41 5.03 -4.05 -2.00
CA THR A 41 4.66 -2.81 -2.70
C THR A 41 3.84 -3.07 -3.97
N ILE A 42 4.14 -4.12 -4.72
CA ILE A 42 3.34 -4.53 -5.89
C ILE A 42 1.93 -4.97 -5.46
N SER A 43 1.80 -5.71 -4.36
CA SER A 43 0.50 -6.11 -3.82
C SER A 43 -0.33 -4.89 -3.41
N ILE A 44 0.26 -3.92 -2.71
CA ILE A 44 -0.39 -2.65 -2.38
C ILE A 44 -0.83 -1.91 -3.65
N GLN A 45 0.04 -1.83 -4.66
CA GLN A 45 -0.30 -1.18 -5.93
C GLN A 45 -1.53 -1.82 -6.58
N ARG A 46 -1.56 -3.15 -6.68
CA ARG A 46 -2.69 -3.90 -7.26
C ARG A 46 -3.98 -3.68 -6.48
N GLY A 47 -3.93 -3.69 -5.15
CA GLY A 47 -5.09 -3.41 -4.31
C GLY A 47 -5.62 -1.98 -4.49
N ILE A 48 -4.75 -0.99 -4.66
CA ILE A 48 -5.15 0.39 -4.99
C ILE A 48 -5.82 0.46 -6.38
N GLU A 49 -5.25 -0.22 -7.37
CA GLU A 49 -5.82 -0.29 -8.73
C GLU A 49 -7.22 -0.90 -8.72
N GLU A 50 -7.41 -1.99 -7.97
CA GLU A 50 -8.71 -2.62 -7.75
C GLU A 50 -9.70 -1.64 -7.09
N LEU A 51 -9.31 -0.93 -6.04
CA LEU A 51 -10.16 0.06 -5.38
C LEU A 51 -10.56 1.21 -6.32
N ILE A 52 -9.64 1.67 -7.19
CA ILE A 52 -9.94 2.69 -8.19
C ILE A 52 -10.97 2.18 -9.20
N GLU A 53 -10.85 0.92 -9.63
CA GLU A 53 -11.79 0.31 -10.56
C GLU A 53 -13.16 0.06 -9.91
N LEU A 54 -13.20 -0.40 -8.66
CA LEU A 54 -14.43 -0.49 -7.88
C LEU A 54 -15.10 0.87 -7.72
N ALA A 55 -14.33 1.93 -7.46
CA ALA A 55 -14.84 3.29 -7.36
C ALA A 55 -15.40 3.84 -8.67
N SER A 56 -14.83 3.46 -9.83
CA SER A 56 -15.37 3.89 -11.12
C SER A 56 -16.74 3.25 -11.40
N LYS A 57 -16.93 2.00 -10.95
CA LYS A 57 -18.15 1.22 -11.17
C LYS A 57 -19.22 1.39 -10.08
N SER A 58 -18.87 1.84 -8.87
CA SER A 58 -19.78 1.86 -7.72
C SER A 58 -19.80 3.22 -7.01
N ARG A 59 -21.02 3.78 -6.82
CA ARG A 59 -21.22 4.97 -5.98
C ARG A 59 -20.92 4.68 -4.51
N LEU A 60 -21.21 3.46 -4.04
CA LEU A 60 -20.90 3.02 -2.69
C LEU A 60 -19.39 3.02 -2.44
N ALA A 61 -18.62 2.43 -3.36
CA ALA A 61 -17.15 2.44 -3.30
C ALA A 61 -16.60 3.87 -3.23
N ARG A 62 -17.12 4.79 -4.06
CA ARG A 62 -16.75 6.21 -3.98
C ARG A 62 -17.08 6.86 -2.65
N LYS A 63 -18.19 6.47 -2.01
CA LYS A 63 -18.60 7.00 -0.71
C LYS A 63 -17.65 6.50 0.38
N LEU A 64 -17.36 5.20 0.42
CA LEU A 64 -16.44 4.60 1.38
C LEU A 64 -15.03 5.22 1.27
N LEU A 65 -14.50 5.35 0.05
CA LEU A 65 -13.17 5.93 -0.19
C LEU A 65 -13.11 7.46 -0.05
N LYS A 66 -14.25 8.12 0.19
CA LYS A 66 -14.35 9.53 0.57
C LYS A 66 -14.74 9.69 2.04
N ASP A 67 -14.90 8.59 2.77
CA ASP A 67 -15.12 8.65 4.20
C ASP A 67 -13.91 9.29 4.88
N ARG A 68 -14.17 10.06 5.94
CA ARG A 68 -13.11 10.81 6.64
C ARG A 68 -12.02 9.88 7.16
N LYS A 69 -12.37 8.69 7.64
CA LYS A 69 -11.39 7.70 8.14
C LYS A 69 -10.51 7.20 7.01
N ALA A 70 -11.09 6.85 5.86
CA ALA A 70 -10.34 6.38 4.69
C ALA A 70 -9.39 7.47 4.17
N GLU A 71 -9.85 8.72 4.06
CA GLU A 71 -9.01 9.83 3.62
C GLU A 71 -7.83 10.11 4.58
N LEU A 72 -8.07 10.02 5.90
CA LEU A 72 -7.02 10.20 6.90
C LEU A 72 -5.97 9.07 6.84
N LEU A 73 -6.41 7.83 6.65
CA LEU A 73 -5.50 6.69 6.47
C LEU A 73 -4.67 6.84 5.19
N LEU A 74 -5.29 7.18 4.06
CA LEU A 74 -4.59 7.42 2.80
C LEU A 74 -3.53 8.54 2.94
N LYS A 75 -3.87 9.66 3.59
CA LYS A 75 -2.91 10.75 3.86
C LYS A 75 -1.78 10.33 4.80
N LYS A 76 -2.08 9.50 5.81
CA LYS A 76 -1.06 8.92 6.71
C LYS A 76 -0.11 8.02 5.93
N TRP A 77 -0.63 7.16 5.06
CA TRP A 77 0.18 6.25 4.26
C TRP A 77 0.99 6.98 3.19
N GLU A 78 0.40 7.99 2.53
CA GLU A 78 1.05 8.87 1.57
C GLU A 78 2.31 9.53 2.13
N LYS A 79 2.29 9.95 3.40
CA LYS A 79 3.46 10.54 4.06
C LYS A 79 4.38 9.49 4.69
N GLY A 80 3.79 8.45 5.28
CA GLY A 80 4.50 7.47 6.10
C GLY A 80 5.29 6.46 5.30
N LEU A 81 4.73 5.96 4.20
CA LEU A 81 5.36 4.90 3.38
C LEU A 81 6.65 5.41 2.72
N PRO A 82 6.66 6.55 1.99
CA PRO A 82 7.89 7.06 1.37
C PRO A 82 8.99 7.33 2.40
N LYS A 83 8.64 7.93 3.55
CA LYS A 83 9.60 8.23 4.61
C LYS A 83 10.29 6.98 5.16
N ARG A 84 9.55 5.88 5.35
CA ARG A 84 10.13 4.62 5.86
C ARG A 84 11.00 3.91 4.82
N VAL A 85 10.59 3.99 3.56
CA VAL A 85 11.35 3.43 2.43
C VAL A 85 12.65 4.20 2.23
N ASP A 86 12.61 5.53 2.31
CA ASP A 86 13.81 6.37 2.26
C ASP A 86 14.76 6.07 3.43
N ASP A 87 14.23 5.88 4.64
CA ASP A 87 15.02 5.48 5.80
C ASP A 87 15.70 4.11 5.58
N TYR A 88 14.95 3.10 5.13
CA TYR A 88 15.49 1.78 4.78
C TYR A 88 16.56 1.87 3.68
N ARG A 89 16.30 2.62 2.61
CA ARG A 89 17.22 2.83 1.49
C ARG A 89 18.51 3.53 1.93
N SER A 90 18.41 4.58 2.74
CA SER A 90 19.57 5.33 3.22
C SER A 90 20.48 4.49 4.12
N LYS A 91 19.90 3.49 4.82
CA LYS A 91 20.58 2.57 5.71
C LYS A 91 21.13 1.33 5.00
N SER A 92 20.55 0.93 3.87
CA SER A 92 20.94 -0.29 3.16
C SER A 92 22.39 -0.30 2.70
N GLY A 93 22.93 0.88 2.35
CA GLY A 93 24.34 1.08 2.00
C GLY A 93 25.30 1.22 3.18
N LYS A 94 24.79 1.46 4.40
CA LYS A 94 25.61 1.78 5.60
C LYS A 94 25.66 0.63 6.60
N LEU A 95 24.55 -0.07 6.79
CA LEU A 95 24.41 -1.09 7.82
C LEU A 95 24.78 -2.48 7.32
N ARG A 96 25.22 -3.35 8.23
CA ARG A 96 25.31 -4.81 8.00
C ARG A 96 23.91 -5.41 7.90
N SER A 97 23.82 -6.61 7.32
CA SER A 97 22.53 -7.27 7.03
C SER A 97 21.65 -7.40 8.28
N GLU A 98 22.20 -7.94 9.37
CA GLU A 98 21.48 -8.15 10.64
C GLU A 98 20.82 -6.88 11.21
N HIS A 99 21.50 -5.73 11.11
CA HIS A 99 20.96 -4.46 11.58
C HIS A 99 19.97 -3.84 10.60
N LEU A 100 20.19 -4.06 9.29
CA LEU A 100 19.26 -3.61 8.26
C LEU A 100 17.94 -4.38 8.33
N HIS A 101 17.98 -5.65 8.72
CA HIS A 101 16.82 -6.52 8.85
C HIS A 101 15.75 -5.94 9.80
N ARG A 102 16.16 -5.27 10.89
CA ARG A 102 15.21 -4.58 11.78
C ARG A 102 14.41 -3.48 11.10
N PHE A 103 15.02 -2.79 10.13
CA PHE A 103 14.33 -1.77 9.32
C PHE A 103 13.44 -2.41 8.26
N TYR A 104 13.85 -3.57 7.74
CA TYR A 104 13.02 -4.41 6.90
C TYR A 104 11.76 -4.85 7.66
N ASP A 105 11.87 -5.42 8.86
CA ASP A 105 10.73 -5.92 9.64
C ASP A 105 9.71 -4.82 9.91
N ALA A 106 10.19 -3.68 10.41
CA ALA A 106 9.33 -2.53 10.69
C ALA A 106 8.63 -1.98 9.43
N LEU A 107 9.31 -2.01 8.28
CA LEU A 107 8.72 -1.59 7.01
C LEU A 107 7.76 -2.63 6.44
N SER A 108 8.08 -3.92 6.54
CA SER A 108 7.22 -5.02 6.09
C SER A 108 5.91 -5.01 6.87
N GLN A 109 5.98 -4.95 8.20
CA GLN A 109 4.80 -4.87 9.05
C GLN A 109 3.94 -3.64 8.71
N TYR A 110 4.56 -2.50 8.45
CA TYR A 110 3.83 -1.30 8.03
C TYR A 110 3.12 -1.50 6.67
N MET A 111 3.78 -2.14 5.69
CA MET A 111 3.17 -2.47 4.40
C MET A 111 2.04 -3.51 4.55
N GLU A 112 2.19 -4.50 5.41
CA GLU A 112 1.17 -5.50 5.71
C GLU A 112 -0.08 -4.83 6.28
N THR A 113 0.06 -3.90 7.22
CA THR A 113 -1.11 -3.15 7.76
C THR A 113 -1.85 -2.35 6.68
N ILE A 114 -1.12 -1.81 5.69
CA ILE A 114 -1.73 -1.12 4.55
C ILE A 114 -2.49 -2.12 3.67
N LEU A 115 -1.86 -3.25 3.36
CA LEU A 115 -2.45 -4.28 2.51
C LEU A 115 -3.72 -4.86 3.14
N GLU A 116 -3.70 -5.16 4.43
CA GLU A 116 -4.87 -5.63 5.18
C GLU A 116 -6.04 -4.65 5.09
N GLU A 117 -5.81 -3.37 5.32
CA GLU A 117 -6.88 -2.36 5.25
C GLU A 117 -7.41 -2.17 3.83
N ILE A 118 -6.55 -2.21 2.81
CA ILE A 118 -6.97 -2.15 1.41
C ILE A 118 -7.84 -3.36 1.06
N THR A 119 -7.43 -4.56 1.47
CA THR A 119 -8.19 -5.80 1.25
C THR A 119 -9.56 -5.72 1.92
N LYS A 120 -9.63 -5.28 3.19
CA LYS A 120 -10.90 -5.07 3.90
C LYS A 120 -11.81 -4.11 3.16
N TRP A 121 -11.30 -2.97 2.69
CA TRP A 121 -12.11 -2.02 1.91
C TRP A 121 -12.65 -2.65 0.62
N SER A 122 -11.83 -3.43 -0.09
CA SER A 122 -12.25 -4.14 -1.29
C SER A 122 -13.35 -5.18 -0.99
N GLU A 123 -13.20 -5.94 0.09
CA GLU A 123 -14.19 -6.93 0.56
C GLU A 123 -15.51 -6.26 0.97
N ASP A 124 -15.47 -5.23 1.81
CA ASP A 124 -16.64 -4.46 2.23
C ASP A 124 -17.43 -3.93 1.03
N ILE A 125 -16.73 -3.40 0.02
CA ILE A 125 -17.36 -2.90 -1.21
C ILE A 125 -18.05 -4.02 -1.97
N LYS A 126 -17.45 -5.21 -2.04
CA LYS A 126 -18.03 -6.38 -2.73
C LYS A 126 -19.24 -6.90 -1.96
N THR A 127 -19.11 -7.15 -0.67
CA THR A 127 -20.20 -7.67 0.18
C THR A 127 -21.40 -6.71 0.22
N LEU A 128 -21.17 -5.41 0.36
CA LEU A 128 -22.26 -4.43 0.39
C LEU A 128 -22.92 -4.20 -0.98
N LYS A 129 -22.24 -4.56 -2.08
CA LYS A 129 -22.85 -4.55 -3.43
C LYS A 129 -23.88 -5.68 -3.58
N ASP A 130 -23.67 -6.80 -2.89
CA ASP A 130 -24.50 -7.99 -2.99
C ASP A 130 -25.76 -7.94 -2.11
N ILE A 131 -25.90 -6.92 -1.27
CA ILE A 131 -27.13 -6.70 -0.49
C ILE A 131 -28.28 -6.32 -1.44
N PRO A 132 -29.38 -7.10 -1.49
CA PRO A 132 -30.51 -6.78 -2.34
C PRO A 132 -31.12 -5.43 -1.94
N LYS A 133 -31.36 -4.57 -2.94
CA LYS A 133 -32.02 -3.29 -2.71
C LYS A 133 -33.45 -3.57 -2.25
N VAL A 134 -33.82 -3.03 -1.08
CA VAL A 134 -35.21 -3.01 -0.63
C VAL A 134 -36.05 -2.34 -1.74
N PRO A 135 -37.14 -2.98 -2.23
CA PRO A 135 -38.00 -2.38 -3.22
C PRO A 135 -38.43 -1.00 -2.73
N LYS A 136 -38.28 0.02 -3.58
CA LYS A 136 -38.91 1.31 -3.29
C LYS A 136 -40.40 1.13 -3.56
N ASP A 137 -41.19 1.06 -2.51
CA ASP A 137 -42.63 1.25 -2.64
C ASP A 137 -42.88 2.65 -3.24
N ARG A 138 -43.85 2.67 -4.16
CA ARG A 138 -44.14 3.68 -5.19
C ARG A 138 -44.22 5.12 -4.67
#